data_AF-A0A961TR31-F1
#
_entry.id   AF-A0A961TR31-F1
#
_cell.length_a   1.000
_cell.length_b   1.000
_cell.length_c   1.000
_cell.angle_alpha   90.00
_cell.angle_beta   90.00
_cell.angle_gamma   90.00
#
_symmetry.space_group_name_H-M   'P 1'
#
loop_
_entity.id
_entity.type
_entity.pdbx_description
1 polymer ?
#
loop_
_entity_poly.entity_id
_entity_poly.type
_entity_poly.pdbx_seq_one_letter_code
_entity_poly.pdbx_strand_id
1 'polypeptide(L)'
;VGHIGILGVDRKGEEFYQITLGGSADEHTAIGEIVGPGFSAGTLVDAVERIVDAYLAHRASKEESFLETLHRLGQQPFRQALYG
;
A
#
# COMPACT_ATOMS: atom_id res chain seq x y z
N VAL A 1 0.90 -1.93 -14.27
CA VAL A 1 0.90 -2.51 -12.91
C VAL A 1 0.97 -1.37 -11.91
N GLY A 2 0.23 -1.47 -10.81
CA GLY A 2 0.13 -0.42 -9.79
C GLY A 2 1.03 -0.71 -8.58
N HIS A 3 1.66 0.34 -8.04
CA HIS A 3 2.50 0.27 -6.84
C HIS A 3 1.72 0.02 -5.55
N ILE A 4 0.44 0.38 -5.57
CA ILE A 4 -0.57 0.05 -4.55
C ILE A 4 -1.62 -0.81 -5.26
N GLY A 5 -1.73 -2.08 -4.86
CA GLY A 5 -2.74 -3.01 -5.36
C GLY A 5 -3.89 -3.12 -4.38
N ILE A 6 -5.09 -3.37 -4.89
CA ILE A 6 -6.30 -3.63 -4.11
C ILE A 6 -6.83 -4.99 -4.55
N LEU A 7 -6.93 -5.92 -3.61
CA LEU A 7 -7.45 -7.26 -3.82
C LEU A 7 -8.79 -7.39 -3.11
N GLY A 8 -9.87 -7.59 -3.87
CA GLY A 8 -11.18 -7.93 -3.31
C GLY A 8 -11.20 -9.35 -2.76
N VAL A 9 -11.72 -9.51 -1.55
CA VAL A 9 -11.87 -10.78 -0.83
C VAL A 9 -13.30 -10.86 -0.30
N ASP A 10 -14.03 -11.89 -0.71
CA ASP A 10 -15.32 -12.21 -0.08
C ASP A 10 -15.06 -12.96 1.24
N ARG A 11 -15.67 -12.48 2.32
CA ARG A 11 -15.65 -13.19 3.59
C ARG A 11 -17.05 -13.24 4.19
N LYS A 12 -17.68 -14.42 4.08
CA LYS A 12 -19.02 -14.70 4.62
C LYS A 12 -20.12 -13.78 4.04
N GLY A 13 -20.00 -13.40 2.77
CA GLY A 13 -20.95 -12.53 2.08
C GLY A 13 -20.76 -11.03 2.35
N GLU A 14 -19.69 -10.65 3.04
CA GLU A 14 -19.23 -9.26 3.15
C GLU A 14 -17.97 -9.05 2.30
N GLU A 15 -17.93 -7.95 1.55
CA GLU A 15 -16.80 -7.58 0.71
C GLU A 15 -15.71 -6.88 1.54
N PHE A 16 -14.51 -7.45 1.52
CA PHE A 16 -13.31 -6.88 2.09
C PHE A 16 -12.26 -6.63 1.01
N TYR A 17 -11.34 -5.71 1.28
CA TYR A 17 -10.31 -5.31 0.35
C TYR A 17 -8.95 -5.34 1.05
N GLN A 18 -8.04 -6.16 0.55
CA GLN A 18 -6.66 -6.18 1.01
C GLN A 18 -5.82 -5.24 0.17
N ILE A 19 -4.90 -4.53 0.82
CA ILE A 19 -3.93 -3.66 0.15
C ILE A 19 -2.62 -4.42 -0.02
N THR A 20 -2.05 -4.34 -1.22
CA THR A 20 -0.71 -4.82 -1.51
C THR A 20 0.21 -3.65 -1.89
N LEU A 21 1.48 -3.71 -1.47
CA LEU A 21 2.47 -2.67 -1.76
C LEU A 21 3.69 -3.26 -2.47
N GLY A 22 4.26 -2.47 -3.38
CA GLY A 22 5.47 -2.86 -4.10
C GLY A 22 5.21 -3.67 -5.36
N GLY A 23 3.98 -3.63 -5.88
CA GLY A 23 3.69 -4.15 -7.21
C GLY A 23 4.43 -3.32 -8.27
N SER A 24 5.25 -3.97 -9.10
CA SER A 24 5.86 -3.31 -10.25
C SER A 24 5.87 -4.22 -11.49
N ALA A 25 5.71 -3.62 -12.68
CA ALA A 25 5.92 -4.29 -13.98
C ALA A 25 7.04 -3.62 -14.79
N ASP A 26 7.88 -2.83 -14.13
CA ASP A 26 9.16 -2.41 -14.67
C ASP A 26 10.21 -3.53 -14.53
N GLU A 27 11.47 -3.19 -14.75
CA GLU A 27 12.62 -4.11 -14.68
C GLU A 27 12.81 -4.76 -13.30
N HIS A 28 12.11 -4.27 -12.27
CA HIS A 28 12.04 -4.85 -10.93
C HIS A 28 10.66 -5.47 -10.68
N THR A 29 10.24 -6.38 -11.57
CA THR A 29 8.96 -7.07 -11.46
C THR A 29 8.82 -7.74 -10.10
N ALA A 30 7.93 -7.18 -9.26
CA ALA A 30 7.68 -7.66 -7.91
C ALA A 30 6.18 -7.85 -7.70
N ILE A 31 5.82 -8.96 -7.06
CA ILE A 31 4.45 -9.19 -6.59
C ILE A 31 4.28 -8.33 -5.34
N GLY A 32 3.30 -7.41 -5.38
CA GLY A 32 3.02 -6.58 -4.21
C GLY A 32 2.69 -7.44 -2.99
N GLU A 33 3.30 -7.14 -1.85
CA GLU A 33 3.11 -7.92 -0.64
C GLU A 33 1.90 -7.43 0.15
N ILE A 34 1.18 -8.36 0.79
CA ILE A 34 0.02 -8.04 1.63
C ILE A 34 0.49 -7.34 2.90
N VAL A 35 0.02 -6.11 3.09
CA VAL A 35 0.47 -5.23 4.17
C VAL A 35 -0.18 -5.59 5.52
N GLY A 36 -1.38 -6.19 5.49
CA GLY A 36 -2.12 -6.59 6.70
C GLY A 36 -3.57 -7.01 6.45
N PRO A 37 -4.46 -6.92 7.48
CA PRO A 37 -5.86 -7.31 7.37
C PRO A 37 -6.64 -6.50 6.31
N GLY A 38 -7.74 -7.07 5.81
CA GLY A 38 -8.59 -6.40 4.83
C GLY A 38 -9.43 -5.28 5.43
N PHE A 39 -9.66 -4.25 4.63
CA PHE A 39 -10.52 -3.10 4.91
C PHE A 39 -11.93 -3.35 4.36
N SER A 40 -12.96 -2.76 4.97
CA SER A 40 -14.27 -2.66 4.30
C SER A 40 -14.21 -1.61 3.20
N ALA A 41 -15.17 -1.62 2.27
CA ALA A 41 -15.29 -0.62 1.20
C ALA A 41 -15.21 0.83 1.74
N GLY A 42 -15.86 1.11 2.87
CA GLY A 42 -15.89 2.45 3.46
C GLY A 42 -14.54 2.91 4.03
N THR A 43 -13.74 1.98 4.56
CA THR A 43 -12.42 2.29 5.17
C THR A 43 -11.25 2.21 4.19
N LEU A 44 -11.48 1.65 2.99
CA LEU A 44 -10.44 1.47 1.99
C LEU A 44 -9.89 2.81 1.47
N VAL A 45 -10.76 3.80 1.27
CA VAL A 45 -10.36 5.13 0.78
C VAL A 45 -9.43 5.80 1.78
N ASP A 46 -9.80 5.81 3.06
CA ASP A 46 -8.98 6.36 4.15
C ASP A 46 -7.63 5.63 4.26
N ALA A 47 -7.62 4.32 4.05
CA ALA A 47 -6.39 3.53 4.08
C ALA A 47 -5.43 3.93 2.94
N VAL A 48 -5.94 4.18 1.73
CA VAL A 48 -5.14 4.67 0.61
C VAL A 48 -4.59 6.07 0.91
N GLU A 49 -5.39 6.96 1.47
CA GLU A 49 -4.96 8.31 1.86
C GLU A 49 -3.79 8.25 2.86
N ARG A 50 -3.92 7.42 3.91
CA ARG A 50 -2.84 7.21 4.90
C ARG A 50 -1.53 6.70 4.27
N ILE A 51 -1.61 5.85 3.26
CA ILE A 51 -0.42 5.37 2.53
C ILE A 51 0.25 6.51 1.77
N VAL A 52 -0.55 7.35 1.10
CA VAL A 52 -0.04 8.50 0.35
C VAL A 52 0.59 9.51 1.30
N ASP A 53 -0.05 9.80 2.43
CA ASP A 53 0.48 10.70 3.45
C ASP A 53 1.79 10.18 4.04
N ALA A 54 1.87 8.88 4.35
CA ALA A 54 3.10 8.25 4.82
C ALA A 54 4.23 8.38 3.80
N TYR A 55 3.93 8.16 2.51
CA TYR A 55 4.91 8.40 1.45
C TYR A 55 5.38 9.86 1.41
N LEU A 56 4.45 10.82 1.42
CA LEU A 56 4.80 12.23 1.36
C LEU A 56 5.59 12.70 2.59
N ALA A 57 5.34 12.12 3.76
CA ALA A 57 6.05 12.41 4.99
C ALA A 57 7.47 11.82 5.03
N HIS A 58 7.69 10.68 4.35
CA HIS A 58 8.94 9.93 4.43
C HIS A 58 9.83 10.00 3.18
N ARG A 59 9.33 10.55 2.07
CA ARG A 59 10.16 10.80 0.88
C ARG A 59 11.27 11.79 1.21
N ALA A 60 12.48 11.50 0.75
CA ALA A 60 13.68 12.30 0.94
C ALA A 60 13.66 13.56 0.07
N SER A 61 12.98 13.52 -1.07
CA SER A 61 12.85 14.65 -1.99
C SER A 61 11.57 14.56 -2.83
N LYS A 62 11.31 15.56 -3.68
CA LYS A 62 10.14 15.56 -4.57
C LYS A 62 10.33 14.62 -5.77
N GLU A 63 11.57 14.31 -6.08
CA GLU A 63 12.01 13.46 -7.19
C GLU A 63 11.96 11.98 -6.80
N GLU A 64 12.05 11.65 -5.50
CA GLU A 64 11.93 10.27 -5.01
C GLU A 64 10.48 9.79 -5.17
N SER A 65 10.31 8.70 -5.92
CA SER A 65 9.04 8.05 -6.15
C SER A 65 8.56 7.21 -4.94
N PHE A 66 7.30 6.78 -5.00
CA PHE A 66 6.72 5.88 -4.01
C PHE A 66 7.52 4.57 -3.89
N LEU A 67 7.88 3.94 -5.02
CA LEU A 67 8.62 2.69 -5.02
C LEU A 67 10.02 2.86 -4.44
N GLU A 68 10.72 3.94 -4.75
CA GLU A 68 12.05 4.21 -4.19
C GLU A 68 11.97 4.40 -2.67
N THR A 69 10.97 5.14 -2.21
CA THR A 69 10.70 5.31 -0.76
C THR A 69 10.41 3.97 -0.10
N LEU A 70 9.58 3.13 -0.73
CA LEU A 70 9.24 1.80 -0.25
C LEU A 70 10.45 0.85 -0.22
N HIS A 71 11.31 0.88 -1.23
CA HIS A 71 12.52 0.07 -1.27
C HIS A 71 13.54 0.51 -0.22
N ARG A 72 13.68 1.82 0.02
CA ARG A 72 14.62 2.38 1.00
C ARG A 72 14.20 2.12 2.44
N LEU A 73 12.92 2.28 2.74
CA LEU A 73 12.38 2.20 4.11
C LEU A 73 11.76 0.84 4.44
N GLY A 74 11.49 0.03 3.44
CA GLY A 74 10.61 -1.13 3.57
C GLY A 74 9.16 -0.73 3.84
N GLN A 75 8.33 -1.72 4.18
CA GLN A 75 6.89 -1.52 4.39
C GLN A 75 6.53 -0.97 5.77
N GLN A 76 7.48 -0.92 6.71
CA GLN A 76 7.20 -0.61 8.11
C GLN A 76 6.47 0.73 8.32
N PRO A 77 6.88 1.85 7.71
CA PRO A 77 6.19 3.13 7.89
C PRO A 77 4.75 3.09 7.35
N PHE A 78 4.53 2.41 6.24
CA PHE A 78 3.20 2.25 5.64
C PHE A 78 2.30 1.34 6.47
N ARG A 79 2.86 0.28 7.06
CA ARG A 79 2.14 -0.59 8.02
C ARG A 79 1.72 0.18 9.26
N GLN A 80 2.61 1.03 9.79
CA GLN A 80 2.29 1.88 10.93
C GLN A 80 1.23 2.92 10.59
N ALA A 81 1.28 3.54 9.41
CA ALA A 81 0.23 4.49 9.00
C ALA A 81 -1.16 3.83 8.86
N LEU A 82 -1.21 2.56 8.48
CA LEU A 82 -2.46 1.82 8.30
C LEU A 82 -3.05 1.27 9.61
N TYR A 83 -2.20 0.77 10.52
CA TYR A 83 -2.61 -0.04 11.67
C TYR A 83 -2.07 0.43 13.03
N GLY A 84 -1.22 1.46 13.03
CA GLY A 84 -0.59 2.02 14.23
C GLY A 84 -1.36 3.17 14.86
#